data_AF-A0AAU3VWJ1-F1
#
_entry.id   AF-A0AAU3VWJ1-F1
#
_cell.length_a   1.000
_cell.length_b   1.000
_cell.length_c   1.000
_cell.angle_alpha   90.00
_cell.angle_beta   90.00
_cell.angle_gamma   90.00
#
_symmetry.space_group_name_H-M   'P 1'
#
loop_
_entity.id
_entity.type
_entity.pdbx_description
1 polymer ?
#
loop_
_entity_poly.entity_id
_entity_poly.type
_entity_poly.pdbx_seq_one_letter_code
_entity_poly.pdbx_strand_id
1 'polypeptide(L)'
;MSGWDITPSGVGVVVSHVGDVMGVLDKILQAYSDDLEGAATTAGTLAPGGATGEGKGQGGLVAAALAEFVEGTASELQFIGVRMGKSVTGAVEATTAYTSGDLEMAAEVQHRAAGLVEPDMPTGWKMGRL
;
A
#
# COMPACT_ATOMS: atom_id res chain seq x y z
N MET A 1 -13.82 30.29 -19.01
CA MET A 1 -13.75 28.86 -19.35
C MET A 1 -13.27 28.14 -18.11
N SER A 2 -13.89 27.02 -17.72
CA SER A 2 -13.32 26.17 -16.66
C SER A 2 -11.92 25.73 -17.09
N GLY A 3 -10.94 25.76 -16.19
CA GLY A 3 -9.60 25.19 -16.48
C GLY A 3 -9.59 23.67 -16.66
N TRP A 4 -10.76 23.04 -16.64
CA TRP A 4 -11.00 21.62 -16.79
C TRP A 4 -11.19 21.28 -18.27
N ASP A 5 -10.24 20.53 -18.83
CA ASP A 5 -10.32 19.89 -20.14
C ASP A 5 -10.20 18.37 -19.92
N ILE A 6 -11.29 17.75 -19.48
CA ILE A 6 -11.35 16.31 -19.21
C ILE A 6 -12.44 15.65 -20.02
N THR A 7 -12.18 14.42 -20.45
CA THR A 7 -13.21 13.53 -21.00
C THR A 7 -13.62 12.54 -19.90
N PRO A 8 -14.89 12.55 -19.43
CA PRO A 8 -15.32 11.65 -18.35
C PRO A 8 -15.08 10.16 -18.64
N SER A 9 -15.30 9.72 -19.88
CA SER A 9 -14.98 8.34 -20.29
C SER A 9 -13.48 8.05 -20.26
N GLY A 10 -12.64 9.02 -20.60
CA GLY A 10 -11.18 8.92 -20.49
C GLY A 10 -10.73 8.75 -19.03
N VAL A 11 -11.34 9.47 -18.09
CA VAL A 11 -11.09 9.28 -16.66
C VAL A 11 -11.50 7.87 -16.22
N GLY A 12 -12.65 7.38 -16.69
CA GLY A 12 -13.10 6.01 -16.41
C GLY A 12 -12.10 4.94 -16.85
N VAL A 13 -11.50 5.08 -18.02
CA VAL A 13 -10.45 4.17 -18.52
C VAL A 13 -9.23 4.17 -17.61
N VAL A 14 -8.73 5.35 -17.22
CA VAL A 14 -7.57 5.48 -16.33
C VAL A 14 -7.85 4.88 -14.96
N VAL A 15 -9.01 5.18 -14.38
CA VAL A 15 -9.44 4.64 -13.08
C VAL A 15 -9.54 3.12 -13.12
N SER A 16 -10.11 2.54 -14.19
CA SER A 16 -10.16 1.09 -14.38
C SER A 16 -8.76 0.48 -14.43
N HIS A 17 -7.83 1.10 -15.17
CA HIS A 17 -6.46 0.61 -15.27
C HIS A 17 -5.72 0.65 -13.93
N VAL A 18 -5.92 1.71 -13.14
CA VAL A 18 -5.38 1.77 -11.77
C VAL A 18 -5.98 0.66 -10.91
N GLY A 19 -7.27 0.36 -11.05
CA GLY A 19 -7.92 -0.77 -10.39
C GLY A 19 -7.26 -2.12 -10.72
N ASP A 20 -6.92 -2.36 -12.00
CA ASP A 20 -6.19 -3.56 -12.42
C ASP A 20 -4.81 -3.64 -11.76
N VAL A 21 -4.07 -2.53 -11.73
CA VAL A 21 -2.75 -2.44 -11.09
C VAL A 21 -2.86 -2.67 -9.57
N MET A 22 -3.88 -2.13 -8.91
CA MET A 22 -4.15 -2.39 -7.50
C MET A 22 -4.40 -3.88 -7.24
N GLY A 23 -5.13 -4.56 -8.12
CA GLY A 23 -5.34 -6.01 -8.05
C GLY A 23 -4.05 -6.82 -8.26
N VAL A 24 -3.13 -6.35 -9.10
CA VAL A 24 -1.79 -6.96 -9.25
C VAL A 24 -0.95 -6.73 -7.99
N LEU A 25 -1.00 -5.53 -7.41
CA LEU A 25 -0.27 -5.22 -6.18
C LEU A 25 -0.72 -6.12 -5.01
N ASP A 26 -2.02 -6.37 -4.87
CA ASP A 26 -2.55 -7.28 -3.84
C ASP A 26 -2.00 -8.71 -3.98
N LYS A 27 -1.91 -9.22 -5.22
CA LYS A 27 -1.29 -10.53 -5.50
C LYS A 27 0.20 -10.55 -5.16
N ILE A 28 0.92 -9.47 -5.45
CA ILE A 28 2.34 -9.34 -5.10
C ILE A 28 2.51 -9.35 -3.58
N LEU A 29 1.63 -8.65 -2.85
CA LEU A 29 1.67 -8.60 -1.39
C LEU A 29 1.41 -9.97 -0.76
N GLN A 30 0.46 -10.73 -1.31
CA GLN A 30 0.19 -12.11 -0.89
C GLN A 30 1.41 -13.01 -1.12
N ALA A 31 1.95 -13.00 -2.34
CA ALA A 31 3.14 -13.80 -2.68
C ALA A 31 4.35 -13.43 -1.80
N TYR A 32 4.58 -12.13 -1.56
CA TYR A 32 5.63 -11.66 -0.65
C TYR A 32 5.44 -12.22 0.77
N SER A 33 4.20 -12.24 1.28
CA SER A 33 3.90 -12.77 2.61
C SER A 33 4.16 -14.28 2.68
N ASP A 34 3.72 -15.03 1.65
CA ASP A 34 3.93 -16.47 1.54
C ASP A 34 5.43 -16.82 1.47
N ASP A 35 6.20 -16.07 0.69
CA ASP A 35 7.65 -16.25 0.54
C ASP A 35 8.39 -16.02 1.86
N LEU A 36 7.97 -15.01 2.63
CA LEU A 36 8.55 -14.71 3.95
C LEU A 36 8.21 -15.78 4.98
N GLU A 37 6.97 -16.27 5.01
CA GLU A 37 6.57 -17.38 5.87
C GLU A 37 7.36 -18.66 5.52
N GLY A 38 7.49 -18.96 4.22
CA GLY A 38 8.28 -20.06 3.71
C GLY A 38 9.76 -19.94 4.09
N ALA A 39 10.34 -18.75 3.95
CA ALA A 39 11.72 -18.47 4.34
C ALA A 39 11.94 -18.59 5.86
N ALA A 40 11.03 -18.04 6.67
CA ALA A 40 11.09 -18.14 8.12
C ALA A 40 10.99 -19.60 8.60
N THR A 41 10.15 -20.39 7.96
CA THR A 41 9.97 -21.83 8.25
C THR A 41 11.21 -22.64 7.84
N THR A 42 11.79 -22.33 6.68
CA THR A 42 12.91 -23.09 6.10
C THR A 42 14.26 -22.73 6.73
N ALA A 43 14.44 -21.50 7.19
CA ALA A 43 15.71 -21.01 7.74
C ALA A 43 16.17 -21.72 9.03
N GLY A 44 15.34 -22.59 9.61
CA GLY A 44 15.71 -23.45 10.72
C GLY A 44 15.93 -22.70 12.04
N THR A 45 16.18 -23.47 13.09
CA THR A 45 16.29 -23.00 14.48
C THR A 45 17.75 -22.73 14.86
N LEU A 46 18.37 -21.70 14.29
CA LEU A 46 19.57 -21.14 14.92
C LEU A 46 19.13 -20.38 16.18
N ALA A 47 19.13 -21.09 17.31
CA ALA A 47 18.96 -20.48 18.63
C ALA A 47 20.21 -19.62 18.94
N PRO A 48 20.05 -18.41 19.47
CA PRO A 48 21.19 -17.63 19.94
C PRO A 48 21.93 -18.44 21.02
N GLY A 49 23.20 -18.79 20.75
CA GLY A 49 24.07 -19.50 21.70
C GLY A 49 24.41 -20.96 21.39
N GLY A 50 24.16 -21.50 20.19
CA GLY A 50 24.67 -22.82 19.79
C GLY A 50 24.09 -24.00 20.59
N ALA A 51 22.87 -23.87 21.10
CA ALA A 51 22.23 -24.90 21.91
C ALA A 51 21.80 -26.11 21.05
N THR A 52 22.61 -27.17 21.07
CA THR A 52 22.23 -28.53 20.68
C THR A 52 21.31 -29.11 21.76
N GLY A 53 20.00 -28.92 21.63
CA GLY A 53 19.01 -29.48 22.58
C GLY A 53 17.64 -29.72 21.96
N GLU A 54 16.92 -30.72 22.49
CA GLU A 54 15.55 -31.12 22.12
C GLU A 54 14.52 -30.03 22.50
N GLY A 55 14.51 -28.94 21.73
CA GLY A 55 13.60 -27.81 21.86
C GLY A 55 13.43 -27.06 20.54
N LYS A 56 13.55 -27.77 19.42
CA LYS A 56 13.38 -27.22 18.07
C LYS A 56 11.90 -26.92 17.85
N GLY A 57 11.52 -25.64 17.84
CA GLY A 57 10.13 -25.32 17.47
C GLY A 57 9.77 -23.85 17.25
N GLN A 58 10.58 -22.88 17.66
CA GLN A 58 10.24 -21.47 17.46
C GLN A 58 11.38 -20.79 16.71
N GLY A 59 11.03 -20.14 15.59
CA GLY A 59 11.93 -19.75 14.51
C GLY A 59 13.26 -19.15 14.96
N GLY A 60 14.35 -19.54 14.29
CA GLY A 60 15.69 -19.04 14.58
C GLY A 60 15.83 -17.54 14.29
N LEU A 61 17.03 -16.99 14.52
CA LEU A 61 17.34 -15.56 14.33
C LEU A 61 16.87 -14.98 12.98
N VAL A 62 16.85 -15.79 11.92
CA VAL A 62 16.37 -15.40 10.60
C VAL A 62 14.86 -15.15 10.59
N ALA A 63 14.06 -16.00 11.25
CA ALA A 63 12.62 -15.80 11.35
C ALA A 63 12.27 -14.53 12.12
N ALA A 64 13.02 -14.22 13.19
CA ALA A 64 12.87 -12.97 13.94
C ALA A 64 13.21 -11.74 13.08
N ALA A 65 14.30 -11.79 12.32
CA ALA A 65 14.68 -10.70 11.41
C ALA A 65 13.67 -10.51 10.26
N LEU A 66 13.09 -11.59 9.74
CA LEU A 66 12.04 -11.52 8.73
C LEU A 66 10.75 -10.92 9.29
N ALA A 67 10.37 -11.25 10.53
CA ALA A 67 9.23 -10.63 11.20
C ALA A 67 9.42 -9.11 11.35
N GLU A 68 10.60 -8.67 11.81
CA GLU A 68 10.92 -7.24 11.92
C GLU A 68 10.93 -6.53 10.55
N PHE A 69 11.44 -7.20 9.51
CA PHE A 69 11.40 -6.69 8.15
C PHE A 69 9.96 -6.52 7.64
N VAL A 70 9.09 -7.51 7.86
CA VAL A 70 7.66 -7.45 7.51
C VAL A 70 6.95 -6.32 8.24
N GLU A 71 7.16 -6.18 9.53
CA GLU A 71 6.58 -5.07 10.31
C GLU A 71 7.03 -3.71 9.77
N GLY A 72 8.30 -3.58 9.38
CA GLY A 72 8.84 -2.38 8.75
C GLY A 72 8.20 -2.06 7.39
N THR A 73 8.05 -3.05 6.51
CA THR A 73 7.58 -2.84 5.14
C THR A 73 6.05 -2.78 5.01
N ALA A 74 5.31 -3.45 5.90
CA ALA A 74 3.84 -3.50 5.87
C ALA A 74 3.22 -2.10 5.89
N SER A 75 3.80 -1.22 6.72
CA SER A 75 3.35 0.17 6.83
C SER A 75 3.52 0.95 5.52
N GLU A 76 4.64 0.76 4.81
CA GLU A 76 4.90 1.42 3.53
C GLU A 76 4.02 0.88 2.40
N LEU A 77 3.72 -0.42 2.43
CA LEU A 77 2.79 -1.05 1.50
C LEU A 77 1.36 -0.53 1.70
N GLN A 78 0.93 -0.35 2.95
CA GLN A 78 -0.34 0.30 3.29
C GLN A 78 -0.39 1.75 2.80
N PHE A 79 0.71 2.50 2.95
CA PHE A 79 0.82 3.88 2.47
C PHE A 79 0.56 3.98 0.96
N ILE A 80 1.10 3.06 0.17
CA ILE A 80 0.89 3.01 -1.27
C ILE A 80 -0.60 2.74 -1.58
N GLY A 81 -1.20 1.72 -0.94
CA GLY A 81 -2.60 1.37 -1.11
C GLY A 81 -3.56 2.53 -0.79
N VAL A 82 -3.36 3.20 0.35
CA VAL A 82 -4.18 4.33 0.80
C VAL A 82 -4.10 5.51 -0.19
N ARG A 83 -2.90 5.84 -0.67
CA ARG A 83 -2.73 6.95 -1.62
C ARG A 83 -3.32 6.63 -3.00
N MET A 84 -3.17 5.40 -3.48
CA MET A 84 -3.80 4.98 -4.73
C MET A 84 -5.33 5.07 -4.62
N GLY A 85 -5.91 4.51 -3.56
CA GLY A 85 -7.35 4.55 -3.32
C GLY A 85 -7.89 5.98 -3.29
N LYS A 86 -7.25 6.89 -2.55
CA LYS A 86 -7.67 8.30 -2.52
C LYS A 86 -7.52 9.01 -3.86
N SER A 87 -6.47 8.73 -4.62
CA SER A 87 -6.28 9.32 -5.95
C SER A 87 -7.39 8.90 -6.91
N VAL A 88 -7.75 7.62 -6.89
CA VAL A 88 -8.86 7.08 -7.70
C VAL A 88 -10.19 7.67 -7.27
N THR A 89 -10.51 7.64 -5.97
CA THR A 89 -11.77 8.21 -5.45
C THR A 89 -11.89 9.69 -5.80
N GLY A 90 -10.82 10.47 -5.59
CA GLY A 90 -10.81 11.88 -5.92
C GLY A 90 -11.02 12.15 -7.41
N ALA A 91 -10.39 11.37 -8.30
CA ALA A 91 -10.59 11.50 -9.73
C ALA A 91 -12.04 11.19 -10.15
N VAL A 92 -12.65 10.16 -9.55
CA VAL A 92 -14.05 9.80 -9.79
C VAL A 92 -14.99 10.89 -9.30
N GLU A 93 -14.88 11.28 -8.03
CA GLU A 93 -15.75 12.28 -7.41
C GLU A 93 -15.64 13.65 -8.11
N ALA A 94 -14.44 14.07 -8.48
CA ALA A 94 -14.24 15.34 -9.17
C ALA A 94 -14.81 15.31 -10.60
N THR A 95 -14.71 14.17 -11.28
CA THR A 95 -15.36 13.98 -12.59
C THR A 95 -16.89 13.97 -12.46
N THR A 96 -17.44 13.37 -11.41
CA THR A 96 -18.89 13.40 -11.12
C THR A 96 -19.37 14.84 -10.89
N ALA A 97 -18.66 15.62 -10.09
CA ALA A 97 -18.96 17.04 -9.87
C ALA A 97 -18.88 17.85 -11.17
N TYR A 98 -17.82 17.65 -11.95
CA TYR A 98 -17.65 18.27 -13.27
C TYR A 98 -18.81 17.95 -14.23
N THR A 99 -19.22 16.67 -14.33
CA THR A 99 -20.35 16.27 -15.19
C THR A 99 -21.70 16.85 -14.73
N SER A 100 -21.80 17.18 -13.44
CA SER A 100 -22.98 17.81 -12.86
C SER A 100 -22.97 19.34 -13.00
N GLY A 101 -21.91 19.92 -13.58
CA GLY A 101 -21.71 21.36 -13.75
C GLY A 101 -21.21 22.09 -12.51
N ASP A 102 -20.89 21.37 -11.43
CA ASP A 102 -20.36 21.93 -10.19
C ASP A 102 -18.83 21.97 -10.22
N LEU A 103 -18.32 23.02 -10.87
CA LEU A 103 -16.88 23.20 -11.09
C LEU A 103 -16.12 23.55 -9.80
N GLU A 104 -16.79 24.15 -8.82
CA GLU A 104 -16.20 24.48 -7.53
C GLU A 104 -15.98 23.21 -6.71
N MET A 105 -17.00 22.35 -6.64
CA MET A 105 -16.88 21.03 -6.00
C MET A 105 -15.84 20.15 -6.72
N ALA A 106 -15.79 20.19 -8.05
CA ALA A 106 -14.78 19.45 -8.81
C ALA A 106 -13.35 19.87 -8.41
N ALA A 107 -13.09 21.18 -8.31
CA ALA A 107 -11.79 21.71 -7.90
C ALA A 107 -11.45 21.36 -6.43
N GLU A 108 -12.42 21.47 -5.53
CA GLU A 108 -12.25 21.18 -4.11
C GLU A 108 -11.92 19.70 -3.86
N VAL A 109 -12.67 18.78 -4.48
CA VAL A 109 -12.41 17.35 -4.38
C VAL A 109 -11.03 17.00 -4.95
N GLN A 110 -10.67 17.55 -6.12
CA GLN A 110 -9.36 17.33 -6.71
C GLN A 110 -8.24 17.82 -5.78
N HIS A 111 -8.37 19.02 -5.22
CA HIS A 111 -7.37 19.60 -4.33
C HIS A 111 -7.20 18.75 -3.06
N ARG A 112 -8.31 18.34 -2.44
CA ARG A 112 -8.32 17.45 -1.27
C ARG A 112 -7.68 16.09 -1.56
N ALA A 113 -7.93 15.52 -2.74
CA ALA A 113 -7.35 14.24 -3.15
C ALA A 113 -5.85 14.34 -3.48
N ALA A 114 -5.36 15.50 -3.94
CA ALA A 114 -3.95 15.77 -4.20
C ALA A 114 -3.10 15.95 -2.93
N GLY A 115 -3.75 16.14 -1.77
CA GLY A 115 -3.07 16.25 -0.48
C GLY A 115 -2.33 14.97 -0.09
N LEU A 116 -1.19 15.13 0.59
CA LEU A 116 -0.51 14.02 1.25
C LEU A 116 -1.42 13.47 2.35
N VAL A 117 -1.62 12.16 2.32
CA VAL A 117 -2.41 11.45 3.32
C VAL A 117 -1.44 10.54 4.02
N GLU A 118 -1.07 10.94 5.22
CA GLU A 118 -0.40 10.08 6.17
C GLU A 118 -1.44 9.10 6.70
N PRO A 119 -1.28 7.79 6.47
CA PRO A 119 -2.03 6.75 7.15
C PRO A 119 -1.75 6.83 8.66
N ASP A 120 -2.58 6.19 9.45
CA ASP A 120 -2.27 5.97 10.86
C ASP A 120 -1.09 5.00 10.98
N MET A 121 0.12 5.56 11.10
CA MET A 121 1.38 4.81 11.08
C MET A 121 1.94 4.65 12.49
N PRO A 122 2.68 3.55 12.78
CA PRO A 122 3.32 3.37 14.08
C PRO A 122 4.21 4.55 14.47
N THR A 123 4.25 4.85 15.77
CA THR A 123 5.00 5.99 16.31
C THR A 123 6.49 5.89 15.97
N GLY A 124 7.05 6.91 15.30
CA GLY A 124 8.47 6.93 14.88
C GLY A 124 8.74 6.46 13.45
N TRP A 125 7.69 6.18 12.66
CA TRP A 125 7.82 5.99 11.21
C TRP A 125 8.39 7.25 10.52
N LYS A 126 9.24 7.06 9.51
CA LYS A 126 9.83 8.14 8.70
C LYS A 126 9.69 7.77 7.23
N MET A 127 9.22 8.72 6.41
CA MET A 127 9.04 8.56 4.97
C MET A 127 10.37 8.25 4.27
N GLY A 128 10.39 7.22 3.42
CA GLY A 128 11.55 6.87 2.57
C GLY A 128 12.65 6.05 3.27
N ARG A 129 12.27 5.04 4.07
CA ARG A 129 13.24 4.14 4.72
C ARG A 129 13.61 2.92 3.84
N LEU A 130 12.93 2.74 2.71
CA LEU A 130 13.38 1.98 1.54
C LEU A 130 14.10 2.88 0.53
#